data_AF-A0A3R7AR18-F1
#
_entry.id   AF-A0A3R7AR18-F1
#
_cell.length_a   1.000
_cell.length_b   1.000
_cell.length_c   1.000
_cell.angle_alpha   90.00
_cell.angle_beta   90.00
_cell.angle_gamma   90.00
#
_symmetry.space_group_name_H-M   'P 1'
#
loop_
_entity.id
_entity.type
_entity.pdbx_description
1 polymer ?
#
loop_
_entity_poly.entity_id
_entity_poly.type
_entity_poly.pdbx_seq_one_letter_code
_entity_poly.pdbx_strand_id
1 'polypeptide(L)'
;SVHERLVYYTHYNYRLGTTSLTISGRFQHGSRVVVAHMLVAHDECLPLAPGDLRPYGFGWTVYEPVSHGITLVRYSMLQCTPLTSQGTVMTLNEIGRLFGLPSRGAESADTYVDAIAAAAEENLVRTHMPAIRGFCLDLEKSDVDENSGD
;
A
#
# COMPACT_ATOMS: atom_id res chain seq x y z
N SER A 1 21.18 13.25 -3.45
CA SER A 1 20.07 14.10 -2.93
C SER A 1 18.89 13.23 -2.49
N VAL A 2 17.99 13.67 -1.59
CA VAL A 2 16.76 12.89 -1.24
C VAL A 2 15.93 12.55 -2.48
N HIS A 3 15.94 13.45 -3.48
CA HIS A 3 15.17 13.31 -4.71
C HIS A 3 15.59 12.12 -5.61
N GLU A 4 16.84 11.67 -5.54
CA GLU A 4 17.34 10.56 -6.38
C GLU A 4 16.77 9.19 -5.96
N ARG A 5 16.21 9.09 -4.75
CA ARG A 5 15.66 7.86 -4.18
C ARG A 5 14.14 7.88 -4.08
N LEU A 6 13.51 8.89 -4.68
CA LEU A 6 12.06 9.00 -4.78
C LEU A 6 11.60 8.50 -6.15
N VAL A 7 10.58 7.64 -6.15
CA VAL A 7 9.93 7.15 -7.36
C VAL A 7 8.47 7.53 -7.28
N TYR A 8 7.99 8.23 -8.31
CA TYR A 8 6.57 8.45 -8.54
C TYR A 8 6.07 7.42 -9.56
N TYR A 9 5.00 6.71 -9.23
CA TYR A 9 4.39 5.76 -10.15
C TYR A 9 2.87 5.69 -9.96
N THR A 10 2.21 5.18 -10.99
CA THR A 10 0.78 4.93 -10.99
C THR A 10 0.50 3.43 -10.99
N HIS A 11 -0.58 3.03 -10.33
CA HIS A 11 -1.00 1.63 -10.29
C HIS A 11 -2.51 1.53 -10.38
N TYR A 12 -2.99 0.75 -11.35
CA TYR A 12 -4.42 0.46 -11.50
C TYR A 12 -4.75 -0.90 -10.88
N ASN A 13 -5.64 -0.91 -9.90
CA ASN A 13 -6.15 -2.13 -9.31
C ASN A 13 -7.47 -2.52 -10.01
N TYR A 14 -7.36 -3.42 -10.99
CA TYR A 14 -8.50 -3.92 -11.77
C TYR A 14 -9.60 -4.56 -10.92
N ARG A 15 -9.26 -5.15 -9.77
CA ARG A 15 -10.24 -5.78 -8.89
C ARG A 15 -11.12 -4.75 -8.20
N LEU A 16 -10.51 -3.65 -7.74
CA LEU A 16 -11.20 -2.61 -6.97
C LEU A 16 -11.65 -1.43 -7.84
N GLY A 17 -11.25 -1.39 -9.12
CA GLY A 17 -11.50 -0.25 -10.00
C GLY A 17 -10.84 1.04 -9.50
N THR A 18 -9.70 0.94 -8.81
CA THR A 18 -9.02 2.09 -8.19
C THR A 18 -7.73 2.42 -8.92
N THR A 19 -7.44 3.72 -9.04
CA THR A 19 -6.15 4.22 -9.54
C THR A 19 -5.40 4.86 -8.38
N SER A 20 -4.27 4.26 -7.99
CA SER A 20 -3.36 4.83 -7.00
C SER A 20 -2.26 5.63 -7.69
N LEU A 21 -1.96 6.80 -7.14
CA LEU A 21 -0.74 7.57 -7.44
C LEU A 21 0.16 7.44 -6.22
N THR A 22 1.41 7.04 -6.39
CA THR A 22 2.27 6.74 -5.25
C THR A 22 3.65 7.34 -5.42
N ILE A 23 4.10 8.05 -4.39
CA ILE A 23 5.50 8.43 -4.22
C ILE A 23 6.09 7.45 -3.21
N SER A 24 7.16 6.76 -3.60
CA SER A 24 7.91 5.88 -2.70
C SER A 24 9.34 6.38 -2.52
N GLY A 25 9.85 6.29 -1.30
CA GLY A 25 11.22 6.67 -0.98
C GLY A 25 11.94 5.60 -0.18
N ARG A 26 13.19 5.30 -0.55
CA ARG A 26 14.07 4.40 0.21
C ARG A 26 15.03 5.19 1.09
N PHE A 27 15.00 4.92 2.39
CA PHE A 27 15.84 5.51 3.42
C PHE A 27 16.64 4.40 4.11
N GLN A 28 17.89 4.67 4.44
CA GLN A 28 18.77 3.68 5.08
C GLN A 28 19.46 4.31 6.28
N HIS A 29 19.49 3.59 7.39
CA HIS A 29 20.20 3.97 8.61
C HIS A 29 20.89 2.74 9.21
N GLY A 30 22.21 2.65 9.00
CA GLY A 30 22.96 1.41 9.24
C GLY A 30 22.48 0.29 8.30
N SER A 31 22.21 -0.89 8.87
CA SER A 31 21.65 -2.05 8.17
C SER A 31 20.13 -1.97 7.97
N ARG A 32 19.45 -1.02 8.61
CA ARG A 32 17.99 -0.89 8.51
C ARG A 32 17.61 -0.11 7.26
N VAL A 33 16.71 -0.66 6.47
CA VAL A 33 16.09 -0.01 5.30
C VAL A 33 14.64 0.29 5.60
N VAL A 34 14.22 1.53 5.32
CA VAL A 34 12.82 1.96 5.40
C VAL A 34 12.38 2.37 4.01
N VAL A 35 11.33 1.73 3.51
CA VAL A 35 10.64 2.17 2.30
C VAL A 35 9.35 2.87 2.74
N ALA A 36 9.29 4.19 2.57
CA ALA A 36 8.09 4.96 2.86
C ALA A 36 7.26 5.15 1.58
N HIS A 37 5.94 5.12 1.72
CA HIS A 37 4.98 5.28 0.64
C HIS A 37 3.99 6.39 0.98
N MET A 38 3.76 7.29 0.04
CA MET A 38 2.70 8.30 0.10
C MET A 38 1.75 8.06 -1.08
N LEU A 39 0.49 7.77 -0.78
CA LEU A 39 -0.56 7.64 -1.78
C LEU A 39 -1.17 9.03 -2.00
N VAL A 40 -0.89 9.60 -3.17
CA VAL A 40 -1.18 10.99 -3.49
C VAL A 40 -2.68 11.16 -3.77
N ALA A 41 -3.33 12.00 -2.96
CA ALA A 41 -4.74 12.33 -3.08
C ALA A 41 -5.05 13.13 -4.35
N HIS A 42 -4.25 14.17 -4.62
CA HIS A 42 -4.48 15.12 -5.70
C HIS A 42 -3.20 15.32 -6.51
N ASP A 43 -3.35 15.21 -7.83
CA ASP A 43 -2.31 15.51 -8.81
C ASP A 43 -3.00 16.23 -9.97
N GLU A 44 -2.59 17.46 -10.24
CA GLU A 44 -3.17 18.31 -11.29
C GLU A 44 -2.91 17.75 -12.69
N CYS A 45 -1.85 16.96 -12.88
CA CYS A 45 -1.54 16.30 -14.14
C CYS A 45 -2.39 15.05 -14.37
N LEU A 46 -2.89 14.44 -13.29
CA LEU A 46 -3.69 13.21 -13.31
C LEU A 46 -4.98 13.39 -12.46
N PRO A 47 -5.89 14.27 -12.93
CA PRO A 47 -7.13 14.55 -12.23
C PRO A 47 -8.02 13.30 -12.16
N LEU A 48 -8.89 13.26 -11.15
CA LEU A 48 -9.78 12.14 -10.92
C LEU A 48 -10.98 12.19 -11.88
N ALA A 49 -11.15 11.19 -12.75
CA ALA A 49 -12.22 11.18 -13.73
C ALA A 49 -13.58 10.76 -13.12
N PRO A 50 -14.72 11.09 -13.76
CA PRO A 50 -16.02 10.56 -13.38
C PRO A 50 -16.01 9.04 -13.25
N GLY A 51 -16.41 8.52 -12.08
CA GLY A 51 -16.40 7.08 -11.78
C GLY A 51 -15.10 6.53 -11.19
N ASP A 52 -14.00 7.29 -11.23
CA ASP A 52 -12.74 6.86 -10.62
C ASP A 52 -12.78 6.94 -9.10
N LEU A 53 -12.05 6.02 -8.49
CA LEU A 53 -11.75 5.99 -7.06
C LEU A 53 -10.24 6.14 -6.84
N ARG A 54 -9.85 7.08 -5.96
CA ARG A 54 -8.45 7.33 -5.58
C ARG A 54 -8.21 6.96 -4.13
N PRO A 55 -7.56 5.82 -3.87
CA PRO A 55 -6.98 5.55 -2.56
C PRO A 55 -5.90 6.59 -2.25
N TYR A 56 -5.89 7.09 -1.02
CA TYR A 56 -4.86 8.01 -0.53
C TYR A 56 -4.52 7.71 0.94
N GLY A 57 -3.39 8.25 1.38
CA GLY A 57 -2.85 7.98 2.70
C GLY A 57 -1.34 7.79 2.65
N PHE A 58 -0.81 7.02 3.59
CA PHE A 58 0.63 6.79 3.68
C PHE A 58 0.93 5.51 4.45
N GLY A 59 2.13 4.99 4.26
CA GLY A 59 2.62 3.82 4.95
C GLY A 59 4.13 3.71 4.87
N TRP A 60 4.67 2.69 5.53
CA TRP A 60 6.08 2.37 5.46
C TRP A 60 6.30 0.89 5.70
N THR A 61 7.39 0.39 5.12
CA THR A 61 7.93 -0.93 5.39
C THR A 61 9.33 -0.79 5.95
N VAL A 62 9.57 -1.37 7.12
CA VAL A 62 10.90 -1.44 7.73
C VAL A 62 11.46 -2.83 7.51
N TYR A 63 12.65 -2.91 6.94
CA TYR A 63 13.47 -4.11 6.79
C TYR A 63 14.67 -3.97 7.73
N GLU A 64 14.75 -4.85 8.71
CA GLU A 64 15.78 -4.83 9.75
C GLU A 64 16.46 -6.21 9.83
N PRO A 65 17.70 -6.35 9.33
CA PRO A 65 18.48 -7.55 9.55
C PRO A 65 18.72 -7.75 11.06
N VAL A 66 18.27 -8.89 11.59
CA VAL A 66 18.39 -9.21 13.04
C VAL A 66 19.41 -10.33 13.29
N SER A 67 19.71 -11.13 12.27
CA SER A 67 20.81 -12.10 12.25
C SER A 67 21.14 -12.48 10.80
N HIS A 68 22.17 -13.30 10.60
CA HIS A 68 22.52 -13.81 9.26
C HIS A 68 21.33 -14.55 8.62
N GLY A 69 20.94 -14.13 7.42
CA GLY A 69 19.81 -14.70 6.67
C GLY A 69 18.42 -14.44 7.26
N ILE A 70 18.28 -13.58 8.28
CA ILE A 70 16.98 -13.26 8.90
C ILE A 70 16.77 -11.74 8.92
N THR A 71 15.76 -11.31 8.17
CA THR A 71 15.29 -9.92 8.16
C THR A 71 13.93 -9.83 8.83
N LEU A 72 13.83 -9.02 9.89
CA LEU A 72 12.57 -8.62 10.48
C LEU A 72 11.90 -7.57 9.58
N VAL A 73 10.66 -7.86 9.17
CA VAL A 73 9.86 -6.94 8.37
C VAL A 73 8.69 -6.40 9.18
N ARG A 74 8.55 -5.08 9.24
CA ARG A 74 7.37 -4.41 9.81
C ARG A 74 6.71 -3.56 8.74
N TYR A 75 5.45 -3.85 8.46
CA TYR A 75 4.64 -3.10 7.51
C TYR A 75 3.57 -2.30 8.27
N SER A 76 3.37 -1.04 7.88
CA SER A 76 2.30 -0.19 8.40
C SER A 76 1.71 0.64 7.28
N MET A 77 0.38 0.73 7.22
CA MET A 77 -0.33 1.47 6.19
C MET A 77 -1.60 2.07 6.77
N LEU A 78 -1.79 3.36 6.50
CA LEU A 78 -3.05 4.06 6.71
C LEU A 78 -3.63 4.42 5.34
N GLN A 79 -4.82 3.89 5.05
CA GLN A 79 -5.60 4.30 3.89
C GLN A 79 -6.89 4.95 4.37
N CYS A 80 -7.19 6.12 3.81
CA CYS A 80 -8.45 6.80 4.04
C CYS A 80 -9.53 6.27 3.09
N THR A 81 -10.80 6.62 3.37
CA THR A 81 -11.89 6.38 2.41
C THR A 81 -11.50 6.99 1.06
N PRO A 82 -11.52 6.22 -0.05
CA PRO A 82 -11.08 6.72 -1.34
C PRO A 82 -11.80 7.99 -1.76
N LEU A 83 -11.07 8.90 -2.39
CA LEU A 83 -11.70 10.06 -3.01
C LEU A 83 -12.51 9.62 -4.22
N THR A 84 -13.65 10.27 -4.40
CA THR A 84 -14.48 10.18 -5.60
C THR A 84 -14.33 11.50 -6.37
N SER A 85 -14.50 11.47 -7.70
CA SER A 85 -14.46 12.69 -8.52
C SER A 85 -15.54 13.70 -8.18
N GLN A 86 -16.60 13.27 -7.48
CA GLN A 86 -17.68 14.13 -7.00
C GLN A 86 -17.42 14.70 -5.60
N GLY A 87 -16.26 14.42 -4.98
CA GLY A 87 -15.95 14.83 -3.61
C GLY A 87 -16.91 14.25 -2.56
N THR A 88 -17.71 13.26 -2.93
CA THR A 88 -18.74 12.66 -2.07
C THR A 88 -18.12 11.58 -1.22
N VAL A 89 -18.47 11.57 0.08
CA VAL A 89 -18.09 10.50 1.00
C VAL A 89 -18.87 9.24 0.66
N MET A 90 -18.16 8.14 0.42
CA MET A 90 -18.78 6.85 0.13
C MET A 90 -19.63 6.38 1.31
N THR A 91 -20.81 5.84 1.02
CA THR A 91 -21.65 5.14 1.98
C THR A 91 -20.99 3.83 2.43
N LEU A 92 -21.40 3.31 3.60
CA LEU A 92 -20.89 2.05 4.11
C LEU A 92 -21.10 0.87 3.13
N ASN A 93 -22.23 0.84 2.41
CA ASN A 93 -22.50 -0.16 1.37
C ASN A 93 -21.56 -0.03 0.16
N GLU A 94 -21.22 1.19 -0.24
CA GLU A 94 -20.25 1.41 -1.32
C GLU A 94 -18.84 0.97 -0.92
N ILE A 95 -18.44 1.23 0.33
CA ILE A 95 -17.17 0.75 0.87
C ILE A 95 -17.15 -0.79 0.91
N GLY A 96 -18.23 -1.44 1.35
CA GLY A 96 -18.28 -2.91 1.34
C GLY A 96 -18.21 -3.50 -0.07
N ARG A 97 -18.94 -2.92 -1.04
CA ARG A 97 -18.86 -3.34 -2.45
C ARG A 97 -17.47 -3.18 -3.04
N LEU A 98 -16.72 -2.15 -2.63
CA LEU A 98 -15.32 -1.98 -3.05
C LEU A 98 -14.50 -3.23 -2.72
N PHE A 99 -14.67 -3.80 -1.52
CA PHE A 99 -13.96 -5.01 -1.10
C PHE A 99 -14.65 -6.32 -1.55
N GLY A 100 -15.67 -6.24 -2.40
CA GLY A 100 -16.38 -7.41 -2.95
C GLY A 100 -17.46 -7.98 -2.04
N LEU A 101 -17.90 -7.24 -1.02
CA LEU A 101 -19.00 -7.67 -0.14
C LEU A 101 -20.36 -7.32 -0.76
N PRO A 102 -21.40 -8.16 -0.53
CA PRO A 102 -22.77 -7.80 -0.88
C PRO A 102 -23.23 -6.60 -0.07
N SER A 103 -24.30 -5.92 -0.51
CA SER A 103 -24.89 -4.84 0.28
C SER A 103 -25.36 -5.35 1.63
N ARG A 104 -25.18 -4.53 2.68
CA ARG A 104 -25.55 -4.87 4.04
C ARG A 104 -27.01 -5.30 4.12
N GLY A 105 -27.24 -6.45 4.76
CA GLY A 105 -28.56 -7.02 5.01
C GLY A 105 -29.16 -6.47 6.29
N ALA A 106 -29.71 -7.38 7.11
CA ALA A 106 -30.32 -7.05 8.40
C ALA A 106 -29.28 -7.00 9.55
N GLU A 107 -28.01 -7.31 9.29
CA GLU A 107 -26.95 -7.24 10.31
C GLU A 107 -26.68 -5.82 10.82
N SER A 108 -26.06 -5.74 12.01
CA SER A 108 -25.64 -4.47 12.60
C SER A 108 -24.58 -3.77 11.74
N ALA A 109 -24.41 -2.46 11.93
CA ALA A 109 -23.37 -1.71 11.22
C ALA A 109 -21.98 -2.21 11.60
N ASP A 110 -21.76 -2.50 12.89
CA ASP A 110 -20.48 -2.96 13.42
C ASP A 110 -20.05 -4.29 12.81
N THR A 111 -20.96 -5.27 12.73
CA THR A 111 -20.68 -6.57 12.10
C THR A 111 -20.30 -6.41 10.63
N TYR A 112 -20.93 -5.48 9.92
CA TYR A 112 -20.59 -5.22 8.53
C TYR A 112 -19.26 -4.47 8.37
N VAL A 113 -18.92 -3.56 9.31
CA VAL A 113 -17.60 -2.92 9.37
C VAL A 113 -16.50 -3.95 9.63
N ASP A 114 -16.71 -4.91 10.53
CA ASP A 114 -15.75 -5.98 10.79
C ASP A 114 -15.52 -6.85 9.55
N ALA A 115 -16.59 -7.17 8.80
CA ALA A 115 -16.48 -7.89 7.54
C ALA A 115 -15.67 -7.10 6.48
N ILE A 116 -15.88 -5.79 6.39
CA ILE A 116 -15.09 -4.89 5.54
C ILE A 116 -13.62 -4.92 5.96
N ALA A 117 -13.34 -4.81 7.26
CA ALA A 117 -11.97 -4.80 7.79
C ALA A 117 -11.23 -6.10 7.46
N ALA A 118 -11.88 -7.25 7.64
CA ALA A 118 -11.32 -8.55 7.29
C ALA A 118 -11.03 -8.67 5.78
N ALA A 119 -11.95 -8.22 4.93
CA ALA A 119 -11.75 -8.23 3.47
C ALA A 119 -10.63 -7.26 3.03
N ALA A 120 -10.49 -6.12 3.72
CA ALA A 120 -9.42 -5.17 3.48
C ALA A 120 -8.05 -5.74 3.88
N GLU A 121 -7.95 -6.44 5.01
CA GLU A 121 -6.74 -7.13 5.45
C GLU A 121 -6.33 -8.23 4.47
N GLU A 122 -7.26 -9.05 3.99
CA GLU A 122 -6.97 -10.07 2.98
C GLU A 122 -6.45 -9.43 1.68
N ASN A 123 -7.06 -8.31 1.26
CA ASN A 123 -6.60 -7.56 0.10
C ASN A 123 -5.19 -6.97 0.29
N LEU A 124 -4.89 -6.48 1.49
CA LEU A 124 -3.57 -5.99 1.86
C LEU A 124 -2.53 -7.09 1.72
N VAL A 125 -2.77 -8.25 2.33
CA VAL A 125 -1.86 -9.41 2.28
C VAL A 125 -1.60 -9.83 0.84
N ARG A 126 -2.65 -9.98 0.03
CA ARG A 126 -2.53 -10.41 -1.36
C ARG A 126 -1.73 -9.43 -2.22
N THR A 127 -1.94 -8.13 -2.03
CA THR A 127 -1.41 -7.10 -2.93
C THR A 127 0.00 -6.65 -2.52
N HIS A 128 0.28 -6.55 -1.22
CA HIS A 128 1.52 -5.94 -0.74
C HIS A 128 2.58 -6.97 -0.32
N MET A 129 2.19 -8.14 0.22
CA MET A 129 3.18 -9.12 0.70
C MET A 129 4.11 -9.68 -0.39
N PRO A 130 3.67 -9.90 -1.65
CA PRO A 130 4.58 -10.32 -2.71
C PRO A 130 5.71 -9.31 -2.97
N ALA A 131 5.39 -8.01 -3.01
CA ALA A 131 6.38 -6.94 -3.20
C ALA A 131 7.36 -6.86 -2.03
N ILE A 132 6.87 -6.99 -0.80
CA ILE A 132 7.69 -7.02 0.41
C ILE A 132 8.67 -8.20 0.39
N ARG A 133 8.19 -9.40 0.05
CA ARG A 133 9.03 -10.60 -0.06
C ARG A 133 10.07 -10.46 -1.17
N GLY A 134 9.68 -9.93 -2.33
CA GLY A 134 10.61 -9.68 -3.44
C GLY A 134 11.75 -8.76 -3.02
N PHE A 135 11.43 -7.69 -2.29
CA PHE A 135 12.45 -6.76 -1.80
C PHE A 135 13.41 -7.39 -0.79
N CYS A 136 12.94 -8.27 0.11
CA CYS A 136 13.82 -9.02 0.99
C CYS A 136 14.85 -9.84 0.20
N LEU A 137 14.41 -10.55 -0.85
CA LEU A 137 15.31 -11.36 -1.69
C LEU A 137 16.35 -10.51 -2.42
N ASP A 138 15.98 -9.30 -2.85
CA ASP A 138 16.93 -8.41 -3.53
C ASP A 138 17.92 -7.76 -2.56
N LEU A 139 17.53 -7.50 -1.31
CA LEU A 139 18.46 -7.10 -0.26
C LEU A 139 19.49 -8.20 0.02
N GLU A 140 19.03 -9.46 0.13
CA GLU A 140 19.92 -10.61 0.39
C GLU A 140 20.96 -10.79 -0.73
N LYS A 141 20.57 -10.63 -2.00
CA LYS A 141 21.53 -10.70 -3.13
C LYS A 141 22.56 -9.58 -3.08
N SER A 142 22.14 -8.37 -2.74
CA SER A 142 23.03 -7.21 -2.67
C SER A 142 24.11 -7.38 -1.58
N ASP A 143 23.74 -7.99 -0.44
CA ASP A 143 24.68 -8.30 0.64
C ASP A 143 25.68 -9.42 0.29
N VAL A 144 25.31 -10.34 -0.60
CA VAL A 144 26.20 -11.41 -1.10
C VAL A 144 27.21 -10.85 -2.12
N ASP A 145 26.76 -9.96 -3.01
CA ASP A 145 27.62 -9.34 -4.02
C ASP A 145 28.65 -8.38 -3.38
N GLU A 146 28.31 -7.69 -2.28
CA GLU A 146 29.28 -6.87 -1.53
C GLU A 146 30.31 -7.69 -0.74
N ASN A 147 29.98 -8.93 -0.32
CA ASN A 147 30.89 -9.81 0.44
C ASN A 147 31.68 -10.82 -0.41
N SER A 148 31.48 -10.85 -1.73
CA SER A 148 32.19 -11.75 -2.65
C SER A 148 33.34 -11.09 -3.41
N GLY A 149 33.68 -9.84 -3.04
CA GLY A 149 34.76 -9.05 -3.62
C GLY A 149 36.12 -9.13 -2.91
N ASP A 150 36.35 -10.13 -2.04
CA ASP A 150 37.64 -10.41 -1.39
C ASP A 150 38.46 -11.49 -2.11
#